data_AF-A0AAU0WPN5-F1
#
_entry.id   AF-A0AAU0WPN5-F1
#
_cell.length_a   1.000
_cell.length_b   1.000
_cell.length_c   1.000
_cell.angle_alpha   90.00
_cell.angle_beta   90.00
_cell.angle_gamma   90.00
#
_symmetry.space_group_name_H-M   'P 1'
#
loop_
_entity.id
_entity.type
_entity.pdbx_description
1 polymer ?
#
loop_
_entity_poly.entity_id
_entity_poly.type
_entity_poly.pdbx_seq_one_letter_code
_entity_poly.pdbx_strand_id
1 'polypeptide(L)'
;MSDHFRFRAHPEHGFVATAAPSFTPHLAEWFLVREQFEPVPFSPGLYRLTEPERDGLRRTRQAVHDLRSLGYSVQADIRLDPSLSAGPPRPDRPNGLQERRSRLAQAAAGRTTQRATPPTTSPPSARPIPPKPTYAPTVHLTASGSGRSR
;
A
#
# COMPACT_ATOMS: atom_id res chain seq x y z
N MET A 1 -30.51 -9.34 17.36
CA MET A 1 -29.57 -9.29 16.21
C MET A 1 -28.56 -10.39 16.43
N SER A 2 -28.46 -11.34 15.50
CA SER A 2 -27.47 -12.42 15.60
C SER A 2 -26.16 -11.90 15.02
N ASP A 3 -25.07 -12.00 15.78
CA ASP A 3 -23.75 -11.63 15.30
C ASP A 3 -23.27 -12.69 14.30
N HIS A 4 -22.60 -12.31 13.21
CA HIS A 4 -22.06 -13.27 12.23
C HIS A 4 -20.72 -13.85 12.68
N PHE A 5 -19.88 -13.01 13.30
CA PHE A 5 -18.55 -13.39 13.77
C PHE A 5 -18.32 -12.89 15.20
N ARG A 6 -17.53 -13.64 15.96
CA ARG A 6 -17.11 -13.29 17.31
C ARG A 6 -15.61 -13.49 17.48
N PHE A 7 -14.89 -12.44 17.87
CA PHE A 7 -13.45 -12.47 18.11
C PHE A 7 -13.16 -12.36 19.61
N ARG A 8 -12.28 -13.22 20.11
CA ARG A 8 -11.90 -13.25 21.53
C ARG A 8 -10.43 -13.63 21.72
N ALA A 9 -9.88 -13.24 22.86
CA ALA A 9 -8.62 -13.81 23.31
C ALA A 9 -8.88 -15.22 23.90
N HIS A 10 -7.98 -16.16 23.61
CA HIS A 10 -8.02 -17.54 24.07
C HIS A 10 -6.68 -17.90 24.72
N PRO A 11 -6.66 -18.47 25.93
CA PRO A 11 -5.41 -18.76 26.64
C PRO A 11 -4.49 -19.72 25.90
N GLU A 12 -5.05 -20.73 25.21
CA GLU A 12 -4.27 -21.77 24.52
C GLU A 12 -4.03 -21.49 23.02
N HIS A 13 -4.83 -20.62 22.41
CA HIS A 13 -4.84 -20.42 20.96
C HIS A 13 -4.55 -18.96 20.55
N GLY A 14 -4.22 -18.11 21.52
CA GLY A 14 -3.94 -16.69 21.29
C GLY A 14 -5.21 -15.92 20.96
N PHE A 15 -5.44 -15.63 19.69
CA PHE A 15 -6.64 -14.91 19.23
C PHE A 15 -7.49 -15.85 18.39
N VAL A 16 -8.78 -15.96 18.73
CA VAL A 16 -9.70 -16.86 18.04
C VAL A 16 -10.91 -16.12 17.51
N ALA A 17 -11.43 -16.65 16.41
CA ALA A 17 -12.67 -16.22 15.77
C ALA A 17 -13.65 -17.38 15.75
N THR A 18 -14.92 -17.08 15.98
CA THR A 18 -16.02 -18.05 15.88
C THR A 18 -17.09 -17.48 14.96
N ALA A 19 -17.54 -18.27 13.98
CA ALA A 19 -18.68 -17.89 13.16
C ALA A 19 -19.98 -18.34 13.83
N ALA A 20 -21.06 -17.59 13.63
CA ALA A 20 -22.37 -18.01 14.12
C ALA A 20 -22.84 -19.29 13.43
N PRO A 21 -23.59 -20.16 14.14
CA PRO A 21 -24.10 -21.41 13.56
C PRO A 21 -25.02 -21.21 12.36
N SER A 22 -25.71 -20.07 12.31
CA SER A 22 -26.60 -19.69 11.19
C SER A 22 -25.86 -19.12 9.99
N PHE A 23 -24.55 -18.85 10.11
CA PHE A 23 -23.75 -18.31 9.02
C PHE A 23 -23.17 -19.45 8.18
N THR A 24 -23.07 -19.23 6.87
CA THR A 24 -22.63 -20.24 5.92
C THR A 24 -21.17 -20.66 6.19
N PRO A 25 -20.87 -21.94 6.50
CA PRO A 25 -19.55 -22.36 6.96
C PRO A 25 -18.40 -22.08 5.99
N HIS A 26 -18.60 -22.35 4.70
CA HIS A 26 -17.58 -22.12 3.67
C HIS A 26 -17.29 -20.62 3.46
N LEU A 27 -18.27 -19.74 3.70
CA LEU A 27 -18.03 -18.30 3.66
C LEU A 27 -17.23 -17.85 4.88
N ALA A 28 -17.55 -18.37 6.07
CA ALA A 28 -16.79 -18.08 7.27
C ALA A 28 -15.31 -18.47 7.09
N GLU A 29 -15.07 -19.68 6.58
CA GLU A 29 -13.73 -20.16 6.26
C GLU A 29 -13.02 -19.23 5.27
N TRP A 30 -13.66 -18.89 4.15
CA TRP A 30 -13.08 -18.03 3.12
C TRP A 30 -12.70 -16.63 3.63
N PHE A 31 -13.54 -16.03 4.50
CA PHE A 31 -13.23 -14.75 5.12
C PHE A 31 -12.09 -14.87 6.13
N LEU A 32 -12.16 -15.86 7.02
CA LEU A 32 -11.20 -15.99 8.12
C LEU A 32 -9.81 -16.41 7.64
N VAL A 33 -9.71 -17.31 6.65
CA VAL A 33 -8.43 -17.71 6.04
C VAL A 33 -7.72 -16.51 5.41
N ARG A 34 -8.46 -15.59 4.79
CA ARG A 34 -7.88 -14.36 4.22
C ARG A 34 -7.35 -13.42 5.31
N GLU A 35 -8.03 -13.36 6.45
CA GLU A 35 -7.57 -12.65 7.64
C GLU A 35 -6.46 -13.38 8.40
N GLN A 36 -5.89 -14.44 7.83
CA GLN A 36 -4.82 -15.27 8.40
C GLN A 36 -5.26 -16.01 9.67
N PHE A 37 -6.53 -16.38 9.73
CA PHE A 37 -7.04 -17.33 10.71
C PHE A 37 -7.15 -18.71 10.08
N GLU A 38 -6.66 -19.72 10.79
CA GLU A 38 -6.75 -21.11 10.37
C GLU A 38 -7.79 -21.88 11.21
N PRO A 39 -8.48 -22.86 10.62
CA PRO A 39 -9.42 -23.69 11.37
C PRO A 39 -8.69 -24.49 12.46
N VAL A 40 -9.28 -24.53 13.65
CA VAL A 40 -8.74 -25.33 14.76
C VAL A 40 -9.13 -26.80 14.54
N PRO A 41 -8.16 -27.74 14.53
CA PRO A 41 -8.46 -29.16 14.43
C PRO A 41 -9.46 -29.60 15.50
N PHE A 42 -10.40 -30.47 15.13
CA PHE A 42 -11.42 -31.03 16.04
C PHE A 42 -12.41 -30.02 16.63
N SER A 43 -12.39 -28.75 16.21
CA SER A 43 -13.32 -27.70 16.66
C SER A 43 -13.94 -26.96 15.46
N PRO A 44 -15.01 -27.51 14.87
CA PRO A 44 -15.63 -26.91 13.69
C PRO A 44 -16.19 -25.51 14.00
N GLY A 45 -15.93 -24.56 13.11
CA GLY A 45 -16.37 -23.16 13.28
C GLY A 45 -15.50 -22.33 14.21
N LEU A 46 -14.47 -22.92 14.84
CA LEU A 46 -13.44 -22.21 15.60
C LEU A 46 -12.20 -22.03 14.74
N TYR A 47 -11.71 -20.80 14.69
CA TYR A 47 -10.51 -20.44 13.95
C TYR A 47 -9.54 -19.72 14.86
N ARG A 48 -8.24 -19.96 14.71
CA ARG A 48 -7.17 -19.30 15.47
C ARG A 48 -6.31 -18.47 14.54
N LEU A 49 -5.80 -17.34 15.03
CA LEU A 49 -4.87 -16.50 14.27
C LEU A 49 -3.54 -17.23 14.09
N THR A 50 -3.03 -17.26 12.87
CA THR A 50 -1.69 -17.77 12.58
C THR A 50 -0.63 -16.82 13.14
N GLU A 51 0.34 -17.35 13.89
CA GLU A 51 1.40 -16.59 14.57
C GLU A 51 0.85 -15.47 15.49
N PRO A 52 0.17 -15.82 16.60
CA PRO A 52 -0.48 -14.82 17.47
C PRO A 52 0.52 -13.86 18.14
N GLU A 53 1.77 -14.30 18.36
CA GLU A 53 2.84 -13.47 18.94
C GLU A 53 3.27 -12.33 18.01
N ARG A 54 3.01 -12.45 16.70
CA ARG A 54 3.42 -11.47 15.70
C ARG A 54 2.28 -10.53 15.37
N ASP A 55 2.24 -9.42 16.11
CA ASP A 55 1.22 -8.36 15.97
C ASP A 55 -0.23 -8.87 16.10
N GLY A 56 -0.46 -9.94 16.87
CA GLY A 56 -1.75 -10.61 16.89
C GLY A 56 -2.92 -9.71 17.30
N LEU A 57 -2.69 -8.80 18.26
CA LEU A 57 -3.70 -7.83 18.68
C LEU A 57 -4.07 -6.87 17.53
N ARG A 58 -3.07 -6.34 16.82
CA ARG A 58 -3.27 -5.40 15.71
C ARG A 58 -3.96 -6.08 14.54
N ARG A 59 -3.52 -7.30 14.19
CA ARG A 59 -4.11 -8.10 13.09
C ARG A 59 -5.54 -8.51 13.39
N THR A 60 -5.83 -8.93 14.63
CA THR A 60 -7.20 -9.27 15.02
C THR A 60 -8.13 -8.06 14.98
N ARG A 61 -7.66 -6.89 15.46
CA ARG A 61 -8.40 -5.63 15.35
C ARG A 61 -8.67 -5.23 13.89
N GLN A 62 -7.69 -5.47 13.02
CA GLN A 62 -7.82 -5.23 11.58
C GLN A 62 -8.90 -6.14 10.98
N ALA A 63 -8.86 -7.45 11.27
CA ALA A 63 -9.89 -8.40 10.81
C ALA A 63 -11.30 -8.02 11.27
N VAL A 64 -11.45 -7.58 12.54
CA VAL A 64 -12.73 -7.08 13.07
C VAL A 64 -13.20 -5.86 12.29
N HIS A 65 -12.29 -4.92 12.01
CA HIS A 65 -12.60 -3.73 11.23
C HIS A 65 -13.03 -4.09 9.80
N ASP A 66 -12.28 -4.96 9.13
CA ASP A 66 -12.51 -5.33 7.74
C ASP A 66 -13.87 -6.02 7.57
N LEU A 67 -14.20 -6.97 8.45
CA LEU A 67 -15.51 -7.63 8.42
C LEU A 67 -16.67 -6.69 8.72
N ARG A 68 -16.49 -5.73 9.64
CA ARG A 68 -17.50 -4.68 9.89
C ARG A 68 -17.65 -3.74 8.69
N SER A 69 -16.55 -3.42 8.00
CA SER A 69 -16.56 -2.58 6.80
C SER A 69 -17.33 -3.21 5.65
N LEU A 70 -17.37 -4.55 5.61
CA LEU A 70 -18.17 -5.34 4.67
C LEU A 70 -19.66 -5.48 5.05
N GLY A 71 -20.08 -4.86 6.15
CA GLY A 71 -21.47 -4.86 6.61
C GLY A 71 -21.86 -6.05 7.51
N TYR A 72 -20.89 -6.87 7.94
CA TYR A 72 -21.18 -7.97 8.87
C TYR A 72 -21.26 -7.48 10.32
N SER A 73 -22.23 -8.00 11.06
CA SER A 73 -22.27 -7.89 12.52
C SER A 73 -21.15 -8.70 13.16
N VAL A 74 -20.16 -8.02 13.75
CA VAL A 74 -19.00 -8.65 14.39
C VAL A 74 -18.90 -8.22 15.85
N GLN A 75 -18.88 -9.19 16.75
CA GLN A 75 -18.57 -8.98 18.16
C GLN A 75 -17.08 -9.19 18.42
N ALA A 76 -16.49 -8.36 19.26
CA ALA A 76 -15.10 -8.49 19.66
C ALA A 76 -14.97 -8.20 21.15
N ASP A 77 -14.09 -8.93 21.85
CA ASP A 77 -13.72 -8.58 23.22
C ASP A 77 -13.22 -7.13 23.27
N ILE A 78 -13.37 -6.45 24.41
CA ILE A 78 -13.05 -5.03 24.60
C ILE A 78 -11.64 -4.66 24.10
N ARG A 79 -10.65 -5.54 24.31
CA ARG A 79 -9.27 -5.31 23.87
C ARG A 79 -9.09 -5.41 22.36
N LEU A 80 -9.99 -6.11 21.68
CA LEU A 80 -9.99 -6.38 20.24
C LEU A 80 -10.93 -5.47 19.46
N ASP A 81 -11.79 -4.72 20.14
CA ASP A 81 -12.71 -3.81 19.47
C ASP A 81 -11.96 -2.56 18.95
N PRO A 82 -11.86 -2.37 17.62
CA PRO A 82 -11.20 -1.19 17.05
C PRO A 82 -11.96 0.11 17.38
N SER A 83 -13.28 0.05 17.61
CA SER A 83 -14.12 1.22 17.95
C SER A 83 -13.77 1.80 19.32
N LEU A 84 -13.37 0.94 20.26
CA LEU A 84 -12.95 1.34 21.61
C LEU A 84 -11.51 1.86 21.62
N SER A 85 -10.72 1.51 20.60
CA SER A 85 -9.35 1.98 20.38
C SER A 85 -9.28 3.12 19.35
N ALA A 86 -10.41 3.76 19.04
CA ALA A 86 -10.42 4.97 18.23
C ALA A 86 -9.77 6.10 19.03
N GLY A 87 -8.45 6.27 18.86
CA GLY A 87 -7.79 7.54 19.13
C GLY A 87 -8.45 8.66 18.28
N PRO A 88 -8.16 9.94 18.58
CA PRO A 88 -8.80 11.05 17.89
C PRO A 88 -8.77 10.83 16.38
N PRO A 89 -9.86 11.14 15.64
CA PRO A 89 -9.97 10.84 14.22
C PRO A 89 -8.69 11.34 13.55
N ARG A 90 -7.90 10.40 13.03
CA ARG A 90 -6.80 10.81 12.15
C ARG A 90 -7.50 11.52 11.01
N PRO A 91 -7.13 12.78 10.71
CA PRO A 91 -7.69 13.44 9.54
C PRO A 91 -7.48 12.48 8.38
N ASP A 92 -8.59 12.11 7.72
CA ASP A 92 -8.56 11.48 6.41
C ASP A 92 -7.51 12.25 5.62
N ARG A 93 -6.36 11.63 5.33
CA ARG A 93 -5.37 12.29 4.48
C ARG A 93 -6.03 12.34 3.12
N PRO A 94 -6.58 13.49 2.69
CA PRO A 94 -7.27 13.53 1.42
C PRO A 94 -6.17 13.47 0.37
N ASN A 95 -6.10 12.36 -0.34
CA ASN A 95 -5.54 12.29 -1.68
C ASN A 95 -4.22 13.06 -1.92
N GLY A 96 -3.25 12.98 -1.00
CA GLY A 96 -2.00 13.76 -1.10
C GLY A 96 -1.20 13.50 -2.38
N LEU A 97 -1.43 12.34 -3.01
CA LEU A 97 -0.89 12.02 -4.32
C LEU A 97 -1.60 12.79 -5.44
N GLN A 98 -2.92 12.96 -5.37
CA GLN A 98 -3.70 13.75 -6.30
C GLN A 98 -3.41 15.26 -6.13
N GLU A 99 -3.29 15.76 -4.90
CA GLU A 99 -2.84 17.14 -4.64
C GLU A 99 -1.42 17.41 -5.16
N ARG A 100 -0.49 16.48 -4.94
CA ARG A 100 0.88 16.59 -5.49
C ARG A 100 0.87 16.63 -7.01
N ARG A 101 0.04 15.80 -7.66
CA ARG A 101 -0.16 15.81 -9.12
C ARG A 101 -0.74 17.14 -9.60
N SER A 102 -1.74 17.68 -8.92
CA SER A 102 -2.34 18.98 -9.24
C SER A 102 -1.34 20.13 -9.12
N ARG A 103 -0.52 20.15 -8.05
CA ARG A 103 0.53 21.18 -7.87
C ARG A 103 1.59 21.11 -8.97
N LEU A 104 1.99 19.90 -9.37
CA LEU A 104 2.95 19.72 -10.47
C LEU A 104 2.38 20.18 -11.82
N ALA A 105 1.11 19.89 -12.10
CA ALA A 105 0.43 20.36 -13.31
C ALA A 105 0.33 21.90 -13.35
N GLN A 106 0.00 22.54 -12.22
CA GLN A 106 -0.06 24.00 -12.11
C GLN A 106 1.31 24.67 -12.29
N ALA A 107 2.37 24.08 -11.73
CA ALA A 107 3.74 24.58 -11.90
C ALA A 107 4.23 24.47 -13.36
N ALA A 108 3.77 23.48 -14.11
CA ALA A 108 4.06 23.34 -15.54
C ALA A 108 3.27 24.37 -16.38
N ALA A 109 2.02 24.65 -16.02
CA ALA A 109 1.17 25.61 -16.73
C ALA A 109 1.64 27.07 -16.59
N GLY A 110 2.30 27.43 -15.47
CA GLY A 110 2.78 28.80 -15.22
C GLY A 110 4.03 29.25 -16.01
N ARG A 111 4.70 28.35 -16.75
CA ARG A 111 5.99 28.65 -17.41
C ARG A 111 5.89 29.16 -18.85
N THR A 112 4.70 29.37 -19.41
CA THR A 112 4.55 29.63 -20.87
C THR A 112 3.99 31.01 -21.30
N THR A 113 4.08 32.05 -20.47
CA THR A 113 3.64 33.41 -20.89
C THR A 113 4.70 34.51 -20.87
N GLN A 114 5.98 34.24 -20.59
CA GLN A 114 7.03 35.25 -20.78
C GLN A 114 7.48 35.34 -22.25
N ARG A 115 6.61 35.93 -23.06
CA ARG A 115 6.89 36.43 -24.41
C ARG A 115 7.53 37.82 -24.31
N ALA A 116 8.82 37.87 -24.61
CA ALA A 116 9.61 38.95 -25.22
C ALA A 116 9.71 40.35 -24.57
N THR A 117 10.93 40.72 -24.20
CA THR A 117 11.57 41.99 -24.58
C THR A 117 13.05 41.72 -24.92
N PRO A 118 13.56 42.11 -26.10
CA PRO A 118 14.98 42.03 -26.43
C PRO A 118 15.70 43.32 -25.98
N PRO A 119 16.74 43.26 -25.12
CA PRO A 119 17.57 44.42 -24.88
C PRO A 119 18.63 44.59 -25.99
N THR A 120 18.65 45.82 -26.49
CA THR A 120 19.51 46.44 -27.50
C THR A 120 21.02 46.31 -27.23
N THR A 121 21.76 45.99 -28.30
CA THR A 121 23.15 46.35 -28.66
C THR A 121 24.13 46.81 -27.57
N SER A 122 25.21 46.05 -27.42
CA SER A 122 26.59 46.55 -27.39
C SER A 122 27.54 45.41 -27.83
N PRO A 123 28.47 45.62 -28.77
CA PRO A 123 29.34 44.55 -29.26
C PRO A 123 30.43 44.22 -28.23
N PRO A 124 30.61 42.95 -27.83
CA PRO A 124 31.78 42.57 -27.04
C PRO A 124 33.03 42.57 -27.92
N SER A 125 33.99 43.41 -27.52
CA SER A 125 35.33 43.51 -28.06
C SER A 125 36.03 42.14 -28.09
N ALA A 126 36.59 41.78 -29.24
CA ALA A 126 37.25 40.50 -29.47
C ALA A 126 38.60 40.40 -28.74
N ARG A 127 38.86 39.26 -28.07
CA ARG A 127 40.18 38.60 -27.83
C ARG A 127 40.01 37.36 -26.91
N PRO A 128 40.92 36.38 -26.92
CA PRO A 128 41.15 35.36 -27.94
C PRO A 128 40.82 33.93 -27.42
N ILE A 129 40.61 33.00 -28.35
CA ILE A 129 40.20 31.60 -28.10
C ILE A 129 41.39 30.76 -27.58
N PRO A 130 41.29 30.08 -26.42
CA PRO A 130 42.23 29.03 -26.05
C PRO A 130 41.95 27.73 -26.85
N PRO A 131 42.99 27.01 -27.31
CA PRO A 131 42.85 25.90 -28.26
C PRO A 131 42.18 24.65 -27.67
N LYS A 132 41.43 23.94 -28.53
CA LYS A 132 40.75 22.65 -28.25
C LYS A 132 41.76 21.54 -27.88
N PRO A 133 41.63 20.87 -26.72
CA PRO A 133 42.19 19.54 -26.57
C PRO A 133 41.32 18.51 -27.30
N THR A 134 41.92 17.96 -28.34
CA THR A 134 41.45 16.82 -29.15
C THR A 134 41.45 15.54 -28.32
N TYR A 135 40.28 15.03 -27.94
CA TYR A 135 40.10 13.59 -27.76
C TYR A 135 38.62 13.21 -27.92
N ALA A 136 38.32 12.46 -28.98
CA ALA A 136 37.04 11.79 -29.19
C ALA A 136 37.27 10.30 -28.93
N PRO A 137 36.52 9.63 -28.02
CA PRO A 137 36.51 8.18 -28.00
C PRO A 137 35.62 7.68 -29.15
N THR A 138 36.28 7.24 -30.22
CA THR A 138 35.69 6.46 -31.31
C THR A 138 35.11 5.15 -30.76
N VAL A 139 33.79 5.00 -30.83
CA VAL A 139 33.11 3.74 -30.55
C VAL A 139 33.24 2.84 -31.79
N HIS A 140 34.14 1.85 -31.72
CA HIS A 140 34.20 0.79 -32.72
C HIS A 140 33.12 -0.26 -32.40
N LEU A 141 32.11 -0.36 -33.27
CA LEU A 141 31.29 -1.57 -33.38
C LEU A 141 32.15 -2.69 -33.96
N THR A 142 32.26 -3.81 -33.26
CA THR A 142 32.71 -5.08 -33.85
C THR A 142 31.53 -6.03 -33.91
N ALA A 143 31.13 -6.35 -35.14
CA ALA A 143 30.27 -7.47 -35.45
C ALA A 143 31.15 -8.71 -35.71
N SER A 144 30.80 -9.84 -35.12
CA SER A 144 31.19 -11.20 -35.51
C SER A 144 30.30 -12.14 -34.68
N GLY A 145 29.45 -13.02 -35.20
CA GLY A 145 29.47 -13.72 -36.48
C GLY A 145 29.53 -15.22 -36.19
N SER A 146 28.57 -15.98 -36.77
CA SER A 146 28.47 -17.46 -36.77
C SER A 146 27.92 -18.10 -35.48
N GLY A 147 26.97 -19.04 -35.47
CA GLY A 147 26.40 -19.84 -36.54
C GLY A 147 26.23 -21.29 -36.08
N ARG A 148 25.08 -21.88 -36.48
CA ARG A 148 24.70 -23.31 -36.59
C ARG A 148 23.97 -24.04 -35.45
N SER A 149 22.85 -24.59 -35.90
CA SER A 149 21.88 -25.54 -35.35
C SER A 149 22.40 -26.98 -35.27
N ARG A 150 21.86 -27.76 -34.32
CA ARG A 150 20.93 -28.88 -34.55
C ARG A 150 20.39 -29.39 -33.23
#